data_AF-A0A7W5FRI2-F1
#
_entry.id   AF-A0A7W5FRI2-F1
#
_cell.length_a   1.000
_cell.length_b   1.000
_cell.length_c   1.000
_cell.angle_alpha   90.00
_cell.angle_beta   90.00
_cell.angle_gamma   90.00
#
_symmetry.space_group_name_H-M   'P 1'
#
loop_
_entity.id
_entity.type
_entity.pdbx_description
1 polymer ?
#
loop_
_entity_poly.entity_id
_entity_poly.type
_entity_poly.pdbx_seq_one_letter_code
_entity_poly.pdbx_strand_id
1 'polypeptide(L)'
;MFSWRNLINHFIEMRHYLIASTIIFVAGLVVGATNADFNAFITGQVDSLREVANTIQSSDNPTLGFIVFIFLNNVIKSILVMYIGAAFGLIPIFFLAVNGMVLGYVVNQAAGQGGDMLYTIIVKGLLPHGILEIPAILIACAYGIKFGALMFQGIGNLFVKRDGWGASVERFVVRTVPVSVLLVVTLLVAAVIESTITAWLLS
;
A
#
# COMPACT_ATOMS: atom_id res chain seq x y z
N MET A 1 -17.99 -20.69 -4.04
CA MET A 1 -16.80 -20.22 -3.29
C MET A 1 -16.34 -18.81 -3.68
N PHE A 2 -16.72 -18.25 -4.84
CA PHE A 2 -16.71 -16.80 -5.09
C PHE A 2 -18.14 -16.33 -5.31
N SER A 3 -18.75 -15.68 -4.32
CA SER A 3 -20.04 -15.00 -4.50
C SER A 3 -19.79 -13.52 -4.27
N TRP A 4 -20.04 -12.69 -5.29
CA TRP A 4 -19.89 -11.23 -5.22
C TRP A 4 -20.64 -10.64 -4.03
N ARG A 5 -21.82 -11.19 -3.72
CA ARG A 5 -22.61 -10.79 -2.55
C ARG A 5 -21.88 -11.07 -1.23
N ASN A 6 -21.23 -12.22 -1.11
CA ASN A 6 -20.48 -12.59 0.09
C ASN A 6 -19.23 -11.72 0.27
N LEU A 7 -18.58 -11.34 -0.83
CA LEU A 7 -17.44 -10.44 -0.81
C LEU A 7 -17.87 -9.04 -0.34
N ILE A 8 -18.92 -8.46 -0.95
CA ILE A 8 -19.46 -7.15 -0.54
C ILE A 8 -19.87 -7.15 0.94
N ASN A 9 -20.61 -8.17 1.39
CA ASN A 9 -20.99 -8.31 2.79
C ASN A 9 -19.76 -8.36 3.70
N HIS A 10 -18.69 -9.02 3.27
CA HIS A 10 -17.45 -9.05 4.03
C HIS A 10 -16.78 -7.67 4.10
N PHE A 11 -16.76 -6.91 3.01
CA PHE A 11 -16.27 -5.52 3.05
C PHE A 11 -17.07 -4.64 4.02
N ILE A 12 -18.39 -4.84 4.12
CA ILE A 12 -19.23 -4.14 5.09
C ILE A 12 -18.87 -4.51 6.54
N GLU A 13 -18.58 -5.78 6.81
CA GLU A 13 -18.06 -6.22 8.11
C GLU A 13 -16.68 -5.59 8.42
N MET A 14 -15.87 -5.37 7.38
CA MET A 14 -14.53 -4.78 7.48
C MET A 14 -14.52 -3.26 7.60
N ARG A 15 -15.67 -2.59 7.54
CA ARG A 15 -15.74 -1.11 7.43
C ARG A 15 -14.93 -0.36 8.49
N HIS A 16 -14.90 -0.83 9.73
CA HIS A 16 -14.18 -0.14 10.81
C HIS A 16 -12.66 -0.22 10.60
N TYR A 17 -12.16 -1.35 10.09
CA TYR A 17 -10.76 -1.52 9.74
C TYR A 17 -10.37 -0.73 8.49
N LEU A 18 -11.28 -0.66 7.51
CA LEU A 18 -11.09 0.18 6.32
C LEU A 18 -11.03 1.67 6.69
N ILE A 19 -11.95 2.14 7.53
CA ILE A 19 -11.95 3.51 8.05
C ILE A 19 -10.68 3.78 8.85
N ALA A 20 -10.28 2.87 9.75
CA ALA A 20 -9.05 3.01 10.52
C ALA A 20 -7.82 3.12 9.61
N SER A 21 -7.71 2.26 8.60
CA SER A 21 -6.68 2.38 7.57
C SER A 21 -6.74 3.75 6.89
N THR A 22 -7.89 4.17 6.36
CA THR A 22 -8.00 5.47 5.68
C THR A 22 -7.57 6.62 6.58
N ILE A 23 -7.95 6.62 7.86
CA ILE A 23 -7.55 7.65 8.83
C ILE A 23 -6.03 7.66 9.02
N ILE A 24 -5.41 6.50 9.26
CA ILE A 24 -3.95 6.40 9.46
C ILE A 24 -3.20 6.86 8.21
N PHE A 25 -3.69 6.48 7.02
CA PHE A 25 -3.09 6.89 5.74
C PHE A 25 -3.18 8.41 5.55
N VAL A 26 -4.35 9.00 5.77
CA VAL A 26 -4.58 10.45 5.65
C VAL A 26 -3.76 11.21 6.69
N ALA A 27 -3.66 10.71 7.92
CA ALA A 27 -2.79 11.30 8.94
C ALA A 27 -1.33 11.29 8.50
N GLY A 28 -0.86 10.16 7.96
CA GLY A 28 0.47 10.07 7.34
C GLY A 28 0.64 11.09 6.20
N LEU A 29 -0.33 11.21 5.31
CA LEU A 29 -0.32 12.17 4.20
C LEU A 29 -0.19 13.60 4.69
N VAL A 30 -0.99 14.00 5.69
CA VAL A 30 -0.92 15.35 6.28
C VAL A 30 0.46 15.58 6.92
N VAL A 31 0.98 14.62 7.68
CA VAL A 31 2.31 14.72 8.29
C VAL A 31 3.38 14.86 7.22
N GLY A 32 3.39 14.01 6.20
CA GLY A 32 4.35 14.07 5.11
C GLY A 32 4.25 15.36 4.29
N ALA A 33 3.05 15.94 4.16
CA ALA A 33 2.85 17.16 3.40
C ALA A 33 3.23 18.43 4.18
N THR A 34 3.26 18.39 5.52
CA THR A 34 3.40 19.59 6.37
C THR A 34 4.64 19.58 7.25
N ASN A 35 5.24 18.42 7.51
CA ASN A 35 6.38 18.29 8.40
C ASN A 35 7.69 18.61 7.65
N ALA A 36 8.25 19.78 7.92
CA ALA A 36 9.49 20.25 7.30
C ALA A 36 10.71 19.37 7.63
N ASP A 37 10.80 18.82 8.85
CA ASP A 37 11.92 17.96 9.25
C ASP A 37 11.90 16.63 8.48
N PHE A 38 10.71 16.03 8.32
CA PHE A 38 10.53 14.85 7.48
C PHE A 38 10.89 15.15 6.03
N ASN A 39 10.45 16.29 5.50
CA ASN A 39 10.76 16.70 4.13
C ASN A 39 12.27 16.91 3.92
N ALA A 40 12.95 17.52 4.87
CA ALA A 40 14.40 17.70 4.84
C ALA A 40 15.14 16.35 4.91
N PHE A 41 14.69 15.44 5.78
CA PHE A 41 15.24 14.09 5.90
C PHE A 41 15.10 13.29 4.60
N ILE A 42 13.91 13.30 3.98
CA ILE A 42 13.69 12.61 2.72
C ILE A 42 14.49 13.27 1.59
N THR A 43 14.50 14.60 1.50
CA THR A 43 15.26 15.32 0.47
C THR A 43 16.76 14.99 0.54
N GLY A 44 17.33 14.96 1.75
CA GLY A 44 18.73 14.59 1.97
C GLY A 44 19.08 13.14 1.60
N GLN A 45 18.09 12.23 1.59
CA GLN A 45 18.28 10.86 1.09
C GLN A 45 17.96 10.71 -0.40
N VAL A 46 17.09 11.57 -0.94
CA VAL A 46 16.72 11.57 -2.37
C VAL A 46 17.92 11.94 -3.24
N ASP A 47 18.83 12.80 -2.80
CA ASP A 47 20.04 13.13 -3.55
C ASP A 47 20.93 11.89 -3.81
N SER A 48 21.04 10.99 -2.84
CA SER A 48 21.72 9.69 -3.01
C SER A 48 20.96 8.73 -3.93
N LEU A 49 19.62 8.85 -4.00
CA LEU A 49 18.78 8.05 -4.90
C LEU A 49 18.80 8.58 -6.35
N ARG A 50 19.10 9.86 -6.56
CA ARG A 50 19.23 10.46 -7.91
C ARG A 50 20.36 9.83 -8.72
N GLU A 51 21.48 9.51 -8.08
CA GLU A 51 22.63 8.86 -8.73
C GLU A 51 22.28 7.45 -9.23
N VAL A 52 21.45 6.72 -8.47
CA VAL A 52 20.93 5.41 -8.86
C VAL A 52 19.88 5.53 -9.97
N ALA A 53 18.99 6.53 -9.89
CA ALA A 53 17.95 6.76 -10.91
C ALA A 53 18.54 7.10 -12.30
N ASN A 54 19.60 7.92 -12.35
CA ASN A 54 20.31 8.25 -13.58
C ASN A 54 20.97 7.02 -14.23
N THR A 55 21.42 6.06 -13.41
CA THR A 55 21.98 4.78 -13.90
C THR A 55 20.91 3.91 -14.57
N ILE A 56 19.67 3.92 -14.07
CA ILE A 56 18.58 3.07 -14.55
C ILE A 56 17.98 3.58 -15.88
N GLN A 57 17.99 4.90 -16.12
CA GLN A 57 17.54 5.51 -17.39
C GLN A 57 18.38 5.10 -18.62
N SER A 58 19.56 4.49 -18.41
CA SER A 58 20.49 4.10 -19.47
C SER A 58 20.31 2.64 -19.96
N SER A 59 19.15 2.00 -19.72
CA SER A 59 18.94 0.58 -20.03
C SER A 59 18.10 0.32 -21.29
N ASP A 60 18.43 -0.76 -22.02
CA ASP A 60 18.00 -1.05 -23.41
C ASP A 60 16.53 -1.50 -23.60
N ASN A 61 15.77 -1.78 -22.54
CA ASN A 61 14.33 -2.08 -22.65
C ASN A 61 13.55 -1.80 -21.35
N PRO A 62 13.31 -0.52 -21.02
CA PRO A 62 12.85 -0.10 -19.70
C PRO A 62 11.41 -0.56 -19.41
N THR A 63 10.51 -0.51 -20.38
CA THR A 63 9.05 -0.55 -20.13
C THR A 63 8.54 -1.87 -19.54
N LEU A 64 8.93 -3.03 -20.09
CA LEU A 64 8.48 -4.35 -19.59
C LEU A 64 9.16 -4.75 -18.27
N GLY A 65 10.43 -4.38 -18.08
CA GLY A 65 11.15 -4.61 -16.84
C GLY A 65 10.56 -3.81 -15.67
N PHE A 66 10.22 -2.55 -15.91
CA PHE A 66 9.54 -1.71 -14.91
C PHE A 66 8.16 -2.24 -14.53
N ILE A 67 7.35 -2.72 -15.49
CA ILE A 67 6.04 -3.34 -15.22
C ILE A 67 6.17 -4.48 -14.23
N VAL A 68 7.01 -5.47 -14.55
CA VAL A 68 7.12 -6.69 -13.76
C VAL A 68 7.70 -6.37 -12.38
N PHE A 69 8.70 -5.49 -12.32
CA PHE A 69 9.33 -5.10 -11.08
C PHE A 69 8.36 -4.36 -10.14
N ILE A 70 7.63 -3.37 -10.63
CA ILE A 70 6.69 -2.58 -9.82
C ILE A 70 5.50 -3.45 -9.40
N PHE A 71 4.90 -4.17 -10.34
CA PHE A 71 3.80 -5.10 -10.08
C PHE A 71 4.17 -6.12 -8.99
N LEU A 72 5.31 -6.79 -9.16
CA LEU A 72 5.74 -7.84 -8.24
C LEU A 72 6.04 -7.27 -6.86
N ASN A 73 6.68 -6.09 -6.78
CA ASN A 73 6.90 -5.42 -5.51
C ASN A 73 5.58 -5.04 -4.81
N ASN A 74 4.61 -4.49 -5.52
CA ASN A 74 3.37 -4.01 -4.92
C ASN A 74 2.42 -5.16 -4.53
N VAL A 75 2.39 -6.24 -5.32
CA VAL A 75 1.70 -7.48 -4.95
C VAL A 75 2.35 -8.14 -3.74
N ILE A 76 3.67 -8.31 -3.75
CA ILE A 76 4.39 -8.94 -2.63
C ILE A 76 4.18 -8.11 -1.37
N LYS A 77 4.39 -6.78 -1.40
CA LYS A 77 4.16 -5.90 -0.25
C LYS A 77 2.73 -6.00 0.27
N SER A 78 1.72 -5.95 -0.60
CA SER A 78 0.32 -5.98 -0.18
C SER A 78 -0.07 -7.31 0.47
N ILE A 79 0.31 -8.43 -0.13
CA ILE A 79 0.04 -9.76 0.42
C ILE A 79 0.81 -9.97 1.73
N LEU A 80 2.09 -9.60 1.75
CA LEU A 80 2.96 -9.74 2.90
C LEU A 80 2.45 -8.91 4.08
N VAL A 81 2.11 -7.64 3.88
CA VAL A 81 1.56 -6.77 4.93
C VAL A 81 0.24 -7.32 5.48
N MET A 82 -0.61 -7.87 4.61
CA MET A 82 -1.86 -8.49 5.05
C MET A 82 -1.63 -9.69 5.99
N TYR A 83 -0.67 -10.56 5.70
CA TYR A 83 -0.40 -11.74 6.54
C TYR A 83 0.52 -11.47 7.73
N ILE A 84 1.54 -10.61 7.58
CA ILE A 84 2.38 -10.15 8.69
C ILE A 84 1.56 -9.34 9.69
N GLY A 85 0.39 -8.83 9.30
CA GLY A 85 -0.60 -8.29 10.22
C GLY A 85 -0.93 -9.20 11.41
N ALA A 86 -0.74 -10.53 11.30
CA ALA A 86 -0.82 -11.46 12.43
C ALA A 86 0.08 -11.05 13.63
N ALA A 87 1.18 -10.32 13.39
CA ALA A 87 1.99 -9.67 14.41
C ALA A 87 1.31 -8.41 14.98
N PHE A 88 0.10 -8.58 15.51
CA PHE A 88 -0.72 -7.56 16.20
C PHE A 88 -1.11 -6.33 15.38
N GLY A 89 -1.00 -6.38 14.06
CA GLY A 89 -1.41 -5.29 13.17
C GLY A 89 -0.47 -4.08 13.18
N LEU A 90 0.62 -4.11 13.96
CA LEU A 90 1.59 -3.01 14.05
C LEU A 90 2.27 -2.75 12.71
N ILE A 91 2.66 -3.80 11.99
CA ILE A 91 3.31 -3.69 10.69
C ILE A 91 2.40 -3.03 9.66
N PRO A 92 1.13 -3.46 9.46
CA PRO A 92 0.16 -2.74 8.65
C PRO A 92 -0.01 -1.26 9.00
N ILE A 93 -0.11 -0.92 10.30
CA ILE A 93 -0.29 0.47 10.75
C ILE A 93 0.93 1.32 10.37
N PHE A 94 2.14 0.83 10.67
CA PHE A 94 3.38 1.52 10.34
C PHE A 94 3.55 1.65 8.83
N PHE A 95 3.32 0.57 8.08
CA PHE A 95 3.39 0.58 6.63
C PHE A 95 2.45 1.64 6.05
N LEU A 96 1.22 1.72 6.54
CA LEU A 96 0.24 2.67 6.05
C LEU A 96 0.61 4.12 6.36
N ALA A 97 1.12 4.39 7.57
CA ALA A 97 1.59 5.71 7.97
C ALA A 97 2.76 6.17 7.08
N VAL A 98 3.75 5.29 6.85
CA VAL A 98 4.90 5.58 5.98
C VAL A 98 4.47 5.83 4.53
N ASN A 99 3.61 4.99 3.97
CA ASN A 99 3.10 5.20 2.61
C ASN A 99 2.33 6.52 2.49
N GLY A 100 1.53 6.88 3.49
CA GLY A 100 0.87 8.17 3.57
C GLY A 100 1.89 9.32 3.60
N MET A 101 2.89 9.26 4.50
CA MET A 101 3.92 10.29 4.63
C MET A 101 4.73 10.49 3.35
N VAL A 102 5.14 9.40 2.69
CA VAL A 102 5.85 9.48 1.41
C VAL A 102 4.98 10.16 0.36
N LEU A 103 3.70 9.78 0.23
CA LEU A 103 2.80 10.42 -0.73
C LEU A 103 2.56 11.91 -0.39
N GLY A 104 2.40 12.25 0.89
CA GLY A 104 2.29 13.63 1.35
C GLY A 104 3.51 14.49 0.99
N TYR A 105 4.72 13.95 1.17
CA TYR A 105 5.96 14.60 0.76
C TYR A 105 5.98 14.85 -0.76
N VAL A 106 5.60 13.85 -1.55
CA VAL A 106 5.52 13.98 -3.01
C VAL A 106 4.56 15.09 -3.43
N VAL A 107 3.37 15.14 -2.83
CA VAL A 107 2.37 16.19 -3.11
C VAL A 107 2.87 17.58 -2.72
N ASN A 108 3.54 17.71 -1.57
CA ASN A 108 4.12 18.98 -1.13
C ASN A 108 5.20 19.47 -2.09
N GLN A 109 6.12 18.60 -2.49
CA GLN A 109 7.17 18.94 -3.46
C GLN A 109 6.58 19.28 -4.83
N ALA A 110 5.52 18.58 -5.24
CA ALA A 110 4.81 18.86 -6.48
C ALA A 110 4.14 20.23 -6.49
N ALA A 111 3.66 20.71 -5.35
CA ALA A 111 3.04 22.03 -5.20
C ALA A 111 4.05 23.17 -5.00
N GLY A 112 5.24 22.88 -4.45
CA GLY A 112 6.20 23.89 -4.00
C GLY A 112 7.30 24.28 -4.99
N GLN A 113 7.65 23.43 -5.97
CA GLN A 113 8.78 23.71 -6.88
C GLN A 113 8.43 23.39 -8.35
N GLY A 114 8.66 24.37 -9.23
CA GLY A 114 8.85 24.18 -10.68
C GLY A 114 10.16 23.45 -11.02
N GLY A 115 10.51 22.43 -10.24
CA GLY A 115 11.65 21.56 -10.50
C GLY A 115 11.26 20.53 -11.53
N ASP A 116 11.30 20.92 -12.81
CA ASP A 116 10.81 20.16 -13.96
C ASP A 116 11.30 18.71 -14.05
N MET A 117 12.39 18.32 -13.37
CA MET A 117 12.92 16.96 -13.45
C MET A 117 12.51 16.05 -12.28
N LEU A 118 12.53 16.52 -11.02
CA LEU A 118 12.04 15.72 -9.88
C LEU A 118 10.52 15.68 -9.83
N TYR A 119 9.87 16.78 -10.17
CA TYR A 119 8.43 16.79 -10.41
C TYR A 119 8.11 15.72 -11.44
N THR A 120 8.79 15.70 -12.58
CA THR A 120 8.52 14.73 -13.64
C THR A 120 8.80 13.30 -13.21
N ILE A 121 9.92 13.00 -12.55
CA ILE A 121 10.26 11.62 -12.15
C ILE A 121 9.34 11.10 -11.03
N ILE A 122 9.04 11.92 -10.03
CA ILE A 122 8.25 11.49 -8.86
C ILE A 122 6.76 11.63 -9.14
N VAL A 123 6.31 12.68 -9.80
CA VAL A 123 4.89 12.86 -10.16
C VAL A 123 4.50 11.99 -11.35
N LYS A 124 5.30 11.87 -12.41
CA LYS A 124 4.97 10.97 -13.52
C LYS A 124 5.32 9.50 -13.25
N GLY A 125 6.24 9.22 -12.32
CA GLY A 125 6.68 7.85 -12.00
C GLY A 125 6.26 7.32 -10.62
N LEU A 126 5.51 8.08 -9.81
CA LEU A 126 4.94 7.61 -8.54
C LEU A 126 3.46 8.00 -8.35
N LEU A 127 2.97 9.05 -9.02
CA LEU A 127 1.59 9.54 -8.91
C LEU A 127 0.56 8.81 -9.79
N PRO A 128 0.83 8.33 -11.03
CA PRO A 128 -0.15 7.50 -11.76
C PRO A 128 -0.49 6.18 -11.03
N HIS A 129 0.38 5.76 -10.12
CA HIS A 129 0.28 4.55 -9.32
C HIS A 129 -0.85 4.63 -8.28
N GLY A 130 -1.18 5.83 -7.80
CA GLY A 130 -2.03 6.01 -6.62
C GLY A 130 -3.49 5.60 -6.77
N ILE A 131 -4.08 5.64 -7.98
CA ILE A 131 -5.54 5.50 -8.12
C ILE A 131 -6.02 4.10 -7.77
N LEU A 132 -5.30 3.07 -8.23
CA LEU A 132 -5.64 1.67 -7.95
C LEU A 132 -4.81 1.10 -6.80
N GLU A 133 -3.59 1.59 -6.56
CA GLU A 133 -2.74 1.10 -5.48
C GLU A 133 -3.16 1.61 -4.10
N ILE A 134 -3.62 2.87 -3.96
CA ILE A 134 -4.06 3.38 -2.66
C ILE A 134 -5.25 2.55 -2.14
N PRO A 135 -6.31 2.28 -2.93
CA PRO A 135 -7.36 1.36 -2.50
C PRO A 135 -6.84 -0.04 -2.16
N ALA A 136 -5.93 -0.60 -2.97
CA ALA A 136 -5.37 -1.93 -2.72
C ALA A 136 -4.58 -2.00 -1.40
N ILE A 137 -3.72 -1.01 -1.14
CA ILE A 137 -2.92 -0.90 0.09
C ILE A 137 -3.84 -0.71 1.31
N LEU A 138 -4.86 0.15 1.21
CA LEU A 138 -5.83 0.38 2.29
C LEU A 138 -6.58 -0.91 2.66
N ILE A 139 -7.00 -1.67 1.64
CA ILE A 139 -7.66 -2.97 1.83
C ILE A 139 -6.69 -3.96 2.44
N ALA A 140 -5.50 -4.15 1.88
CA ALA A 140 -4.49 -5.08 2.39
C ALA A 140 -4.15 -4.81 3.86
N CYS A 141 -3.94 -3.54 4.22
CA CYS A 141 -3.66 -3.13 5.60
C CYS A 141 -4.87 -3.31 6.51
N ALA A 142 -6.10 -3.03 6.05
CA ALA A 142 -7.30 -3.25 6.86
C ALA A 142 -7.47 -4.74 7.23
N TYR A 143 -7.18 -5.65 6.30
CA TYR A 143 -7.15 -7.09 6.57
C TYR A 143 -6.00 -7.46 7.51
N GLY A 144 -4.81 -6.87 7.34
CA GLY A 144 -3.69 -7.07 8.26
C GLY A 144 -3.97 -6.59 9.69
N ILE A 145 -4.60 -5.42 9.87
CA ILE A 145 -5.00 -4.90 11.18
C ILE A 145 -6.03 -5.82 11.84
N LYS A 146 -7.03 -6.28 11.09
CA LYS A 146 -8.00 -7.25 11.61
C LYS A 146 -7.34 -8.57 12.01
N PHE A 147 -6.38 -9.05 11.22
CA PHE A 147 -5.65 -10.26 11.58
C PHE A 147 -4.90 -10.07 12.89
N GLY A 148 -4.23 -8.94 13.06
CA GLY A 148 -3.59 -8.56 14.32
C GLY A 148 -4.54 -8.50 15.50
N ALA A 149 -5.73 -7.92 15.32
CA ALA A 149 -6.76 -7.87 16.34
C ALA A 149 -7.26 -9.27 16.74
N LEU A 150 -7.44 -10.17 15.76
CA LEU A 150 -7.80 -11.57 16.04
C LEU A 150 -6.68 -12.30 16.81
N MET A 151 -5.42 -12.08 16.46
CA MET A 151 -4.29 -12.67 17.19
C MET A 151 -4.18 -12.12 18.63
N PHE A 152 -4.41 -10.82 18.82
CA PHE A 152 -4.46 -10.21 20.14
C PHE A 152 -5.59 -10.78 21.01
N GLN A 153 -6.78 -10.99 20.43
CA GLN A 153 -7.89 -11.68 21.11
C GLN A 153 -7.54 -13.13 21.48
N GLY A 154 -6.76 -13.81 20.64
CA GLY A 154 -6.26 -15.17 20.91
C GLY A 154 -5.36 -15.23 22.14
N ILE A 155 -4.50 -14.23 22.33
CA ILE A 155 -3.70 -14.11 23.56
C ILE A 155 -4.59 -13.85 24.77
N GLY A 156 -5.56 -12.93 24.65
CA GLY A 156 -6.54 -12.70 25.70
C GLY A 156 -7.30 -13.97 26.10
N ASN A 157 -7.54 -14.87 25.14
CA ASN A 157 -8.18 -16.16 25.39
C ASN A 157 -7.35 -17.16 26.19
N LEU A 158 -6.02 -17.00 26.24
CA LEU A 158 -5.16 -17.78 27.13
C LEU A 158 -5.40 -17.41 28.60
N PHE A 159 -5.85 -16.19 28.86
CA PHE A 159 -6.16 -15.70 30.22
C PHE A 159 -7.65 -15.84 30.57
N VAL A 160 -8.55 -15.71 29.59
CA VAL A 160 -10.01 -15.85 29.76
C VAL A 160 -10.56 -16.70 28.62
N LYS A 161 -10.90 -17.97 28.89
CA LYS A 161 -11.43 -18.88 27.86
C LYS A 161 -12.66 -18.29 27.18
N ARG A 162 -12.54 -17.95 25.89
CA ARG A 162 -13.69 -17.70 25.00
C ARG A 162 -13.72 -18.76 23.92
N ASP A 163 -14.83 -19.47 23.84
CA ASP A 163 -15.06 -20.45 22.79
C ASP A 163 -15.17 -19.77 21.42
N GLY A 164 -14.71 -20.45 20.36
CA GLY A 164 -14.92 -20.02 18.98
C GLY A 164 -13.85 -19.11 18.36
N TRP A 165 -12.72 -18.84 19.04
CA TRP A 165 -11.61 -18.07 18.45
C TRP A 165 -11.00 -18.76 17.22
N GLY A 166 -10.70 -20.06 17.33
CA GLY A 166 -10.13 -20.83 16.20
C GLY A 166 -11.03 -20.79 14.97
N ALA A 167 -12.34 -21.00 15.15
CA ALA A 167 -13.32 -20.91 14.06
C ALA A 167 -13.44 -19.49 13.46
N SER A 168 -13.21 -18.45 14.26
CA SER A 168 -13.20 -17.05 13.80
C SER A 168 -11.97 -16.73 12.96
N VAL A 169 -10.80 -17.21 13.38
CA VAL A 169 -9.54 -17.09 12.62
C VAL A 169 -9.63 -17.88 11.32
N GLU A 170 -10.09 -19.13 11.37
CA GLU A 170 -10.26 -19.97 10.18
C GLU A 170 -11.20 -19.30 9.15
N ARG A 171 -12.38 -18.84 9.61
CA ARG A 171 -13.33 -18.12 8.74
C ARG A 171 -12.71 -16.87 8.14
N PHE A 172 -11.88 -16.15 8.89
CA PHE A 172 -11.19 -14.97 8.40
C PHE A 172 -10.15 -15.33 7.33
N VAL A 173 -9.27 -16.30 7.59
CA VAL A 173 -8.23 -16.74 6.65
C VAL A 173 -8.83 -17.32 5.36
N VAL A 174 -9.91 -18.09 5.44
CA VAL A 174 -10.60 -18.56 4.22
C VAL A 174 -11.13 -17.39 3.38
N ARG A 175 -11.54 -16.29 4.03
CA ARG A 175 -12.00 -15.08 3.33
C ARG A 175 -10.87 -14.19 2.83
N THR A 176 -9.63 -14.33 3.30
CA THR A 176 -8.49 -13.57 2.74
C THR A 176 -8.08 -14.08 1.36
N VAL A 177 -8.38 -15.34 1.01
CA VAL A 177 -8.06 -15.91 -0.31
C VAL A 177 -8.73 -15.15 -1.47
N PRO A 178 -10.08 -14.98 -1.52
CA PRO A 178 -10.72 -14.23 -2.60
C PRO A 178 -10.31 -12.75 -2.62
N VAL A 179 -9.97 -12.18 -1.47
CA VAL A 179 -9.46 -10.81 -1.35
C VAL A 179 -8.05 -10.70 -1.91
N SER A 180 -7.19 -11.68 -1.65
CA SER A 180 -5.84 -11.75 -2.21
C SER A 180 -5.89 -11.83 -3.74
N VAL A 181 -6.80 -12.64 -4.28
CA VAL A 181 -7.02 -12.72 -5.73
C VAL A 181 -7.50 -11.38 -6.28
N LEU A 182 -8.45 -10.73 -5.62
CA LEU A 182 -8.91 -9.39 -6.00
C LEU A 182 -7.77 -8.38 -6.00
N LEU A 183 -6.95 -8.35 -4.94
CA LEU A 183 -5.79 -7.45 -4.83
C LEU A 183 -4.77 -7.71 -5.96
N VAL A 184 -4.44 -8.97 -6.25
CA VAL A 184 -3.53 -9.32 -7.34
C VAL A 184 -4.07 -8.84 -8.68
N VAL A 185 -5.35 -9.06 -8.96
CA VAL A 185 -5.98 -8.62 -10.21
C VAL A 185 -6.02 -7.09 -10.30
N THR A 186 -6.40 -6.40 -9.23
CA THR A 186 -6.43 -4.92 -9.19
C THR A 186 -5.03 -4.33 -9.39
N LEU A 187 -4.02 -4.87 -8.72
CA LEU A 187 -2.63 -4.41 -8.86
C LEU A 187 -2.04 -4.75 -10.24
N LEU A 188 -2.46 -5.86 -10.86
CA LEU A 188 -2.08 -6.19 -12.22
C LEU A 188 -2.65 -5.17 -13.21
N VAL A 189 -3.92 -4.84 -13.07
CA VAL A 189 -4.58 -3.80 -13.86
C VAL A 189 -3.91 -2.43 -13.63
N ALA A 190 -3.54 -2.12 -12.39
CA ALA A 190 -2.79 -0.91 -12.05
C ALA A 190 -1.47 -0.84 -12.83
N ALA A 191 -0.63 -1.88 -12.72
CA ALA A 191 0.67 -1.92 -13.39
C ALA A 191 0.56 -1.85 -14.93
N VAL A 192 -0.47 -2.47 -15.52
CA VAL A 192 -0.73 -2.38 -16.97
C VAL A 192 -1.12 -0.96 -17.38
N ILE A 193 -2.10 -0.36 -16.70
CA ILE A 193 -2.56 1.01 -17.01
C ILE A 193 -1.39 1.99 -16.87
N GLU A 194 -0.69 1.89 -15.75
CA GLU A 194 0.42 2.73 -15.39
C GLU A 194 1.58 2.64 -16.36
N SER A 195 2.03 1.44 -16.71
CA SER A 195 3.13 1.31 -17.67
C SER A 195 2.79 1.83 -19.06
N THR A 196 1.53 1.72 -19.46
CA THR A 196 1.06 2.28 -20.74
C THR A 196 1.08 3.81 -20.68
N ILE A 197 0.64 4.40 -19.56
CA ILE A 197 0.61 5.86 -19.35
C ILE A 197 2.02 6.41 -19.15
N THR A 198 2.87 5.76 -18.37
CA THR A 198 4.26 6.14 -18.10
C THR A 198 5.10 6.02 -19.37
N ALA A 199 4.91 4.98 -20.18
CA ALA A 199 5.55 4.88 -21.50
C ALA A 199 5.13 6.03 -22.43
N TRP A 200 3.84 6.39 -22.44
CA TRP A 200 3.33 7.50 -23.24
C TRP A 200 3.79 8.88 -22.74
N LEU A 201 4.01 9.03 -21.43
CA LEU A 201 4.48 10.27 -20.81
C LEU A 201 6.00 10.49 -20.95
N LEU A 202 6.75 9.43 -21.24
CA LEU A 202 8.21 9.42 -21.42
C LEU A 202 8.64 9.36 -22.90
N SER A 203 7.70 9.09 -23.83
CA SER A 203 7.88 9.20 -25.28
C SER A 203 7.62 10.61 -25.79
#